data_AF-A0A7D5RKA8-F1
#
_entry.id   AF-A0A7D5RKA8-F1
#
_cell.length_a   1.000
_cell.length_b   1.000
_cell.length_c   1.000
_cell.angle_alpha   90.00
_cell.angle_beta   90.00
_cell.angle_gamma   90.00
#
_symmetry.space_group_name_H-M   'P 1'
#
loop_
_entity.id
_entity.type
_entity.pdbx_description
1 polymer ?
#
loop_
_entity_poly.entity_id
_entity_poly.type
_entity_poly.pdbx_seq_one_letter_code
_entity_poly.pdbx_strand_id
1 'polypeptide(L)'
;MKSYTILIAIIGGSIGIMAIIFGLDIGKMSISTQEYSLYVDPIIDKQSLFVTGRITIQNTGSKQLTNLHVNFGDGDTLDIKSLKPGEKIILSPPSDNSMQFVMINADNDIFVSKAYRELPKMVGMMGS
;
A
#
# COMPACT_ATOMS: atom_id res chain seq x y z
N MET A 1 56.30 21.31 -18.46
CA MET A 1 55.63 20.07 -18.91
C MET A 1 55.22 19.17 -17.74
N LYS A 2 56.10 18.83 -16.80
CA LYS A 2 55.77 17.94 -15.66
C LYS A 2 54.61 18.42 -14.76
N SER A 3 54.49 19.71 -14.48
CA SER A 3 53.42 20.24 -13.60
C SER A 3 52.01 20.15 -14.21
N TYR A 4 51.88 20.27 -15.54
CA TYR A 4 50.60 20.12 -16.23
C TYR A 4 50.12 18.66 -16.21
N THR A 5 51.04 17.71 -16.35
CA THR A 5 50.73 16.27 -16.23
C THR A 5 50.25 15.91 -14.83
N ILE A 6 50.85 16.51 -13.78
CA ILE A 6 50.42 16.32 -12.38
C ILE A 6 49.02 16.91 -12.14
N LEU A 7 48.73 18.11 -12.67
CA LEU A 7 47.41 18.72 -12.56
C LEU A 7 46.30 17.88 -13.22
N ILE A 8 46.57 17.33 -14.42
CA ILE A 8 45.62 16.46 -15.12
C ILE A 8 45.36 15.17 -14.33
N ALA A 9 46.40 14.59 -13.72
CA ALA A 9 46.25 13.39 -12.88
C ALA A 9 45.39 13.66 -11.62
N ILE A 10 45.54 14.83 -11.00
CA ILE A 10 44.75 15.22 -9.82
C ILE A 10 43.27 15.41 -10.20
N ILE A 11 43.00 16.08 -11.33
CA ILE A 11 41.63 16.32 -11.82
C ILE A 11 40.95 15.01 -12.23
N GLY A 12 41.66 14.14 -12.95
CA GLY A 12 41.13 12.81 -13.31
C GLY A 12 40.85 11.94 -12.08
N GLY A 13 41.76 11.97 -11.10
CA GLY A 13 41.60 11.27 -9.83
C GLY A 13 40.39 11.75 -9.04
N SER A 14 40.17 13.06 -8.94
CA SER A 14 39.03 13.62 -8.19
C SER A 14 37.69 13.30 -8.84
N ILE A 15 37.60 13.33 -10.18
CA ILE A 15 36.40 12.92 -10.92
C ILE A 15 36.12 11.43 -10.72
N GLY A 16 37.15 10.57 -10.79
CA GLY A 16 37.01 9.14 -10.56
C GLY A 16 36.50 8.82 -9.16
N ILE A 17 37.01 9.50 -8.13
CA ILE A 17 36.55 9.33 -6.74
C ILE A 17 35.09 9.77 -6.60
N MET A 18 34.71 10.92 -7.16
CA MET A 18 33.32 11.40 -7.14
C MET A 18 32.37 10.39 -7.83
N ALA A 19 32.76 9.83 -8.99
CA ALA A 19 31.94 8.85 -9.70
C ALA A 19 31.70 7.57 -8.89
N ILE A 20 32.70 7.11 -8.12
CA ILE A 20 32.56 5.95 -7.24
C ILE A 20 31.61 6.26 -6.08
N ILE A 21 31.77 7.41 -5.42
CA ILE A 21 30.93 7.81 -4.29
C ILE A 21 29.46 7.95 -4.73
N PHE A 22 29.20 8.71 -5.79
CA PHE A 22 27.84 8.88 -6.31
C PHE A 22 27.26 7.61 -6.93
N GLY A 23 28.08 6.80 -7.60
CA GLY A 23 27.64 5.51 -8.14
C GLY A 23 27.20 4.52 -7.05
N LEU A 24 27.90 4.51 -5.91
CA LEU A 24 27.53 3.71 -4.75
C LEU A 24 26.25 4.21 -4.07
N ASP A 25 26.02 5.53 -4.03
CA ASP A 25 24.79 6.10 -3.47
C ASP A 25 23.56 5.83 -4.35
N ILE A 26 23.70 5.93 -5.68
CA ILE A 26 22.61 5.61 -6.62
C ILE A 26 22.25 4.11 -6.54
N GLY A 27 23.24 3.23 -6.39
CA GLY A 27 23.01 1.79 -6.22
C GLY A 27 22.22 1.42 -4.96
N LYS A 28 22.23 2.28 -3.92
CA LYS A 28 21.45 2.12 -2.69
C LYS A 28 20.06 2.73 -2.76
N MET A 29 19.69 3.38 -3.86
CA MET A 29 18.32 3.83 -4.14
C MET A 29 17.43 2.64 -4.53
N SER A 30 17.52 1.54 -3.79
CA SER A 30 16.46 0.54 -3.78
C SER A 30 15.28 1.20 -3.10
N ILE A 31 14.26 1.51 -3.91
CA ILE A 31 12.93 1.86 -3.41
C ILE A 31 12.57 0.74 -2.43
N SER A 32 12.47 1.07 -1.15
CA SER A 32 12.12 0.13 -0.09
C SER A 32 10.66 -0.27 -0.31
N THR A 33 10.45 -1.22 -1.22
CA THR A 33 9.17 -1.89 -1.37
C THR A 33 9.11 -2.95 -0.28
N GLN A 34 8.18 -2.79 0.66
CA GLN A 34 7.94 -3.83 1.66
C GLN A 34 7.61 -5.13 0.93
N GLU A 35 8.20 -6.24 1.37
CA GLU A 35 7.98 -7.54 0.72
C GLU A 35 6.52 -7.97 0.82
N TYR A 36 5.93 -7.80 2.01
CA TYR A 36 4.53 -8.07 2.30
C TYR A 36 3.86 -6.78 2.76
N SER A 37 2.82 -6.36 2.05
CA SER A 37 2.09 -5.13 2.39
C SER A 37 0.66 -5.22 1.88
N LEU A 38 -0.29 -4.82 2.72
CA LEU A 38 -1.71 -4.91 2.45
C LEU A 38 -2.36 -3.53 2.62
N TYR A 39 -2.97 -3.05 1.55
CA TYR A 39 -3.81 -1.86 1.56
C TYR A 39 -5.28 -2.26 1.76
N VAL A 40 -5.94 -1.58 2.69
CA VAL A 40 -7.34 -1.84 3.05
C VAL A 40 -8.08 -0.51 3.15
N ASP A 41 -9.15 -0.37 2.37
CA ASP A 41 -10.02 0.79 2.36
C ASP A 41 -11.49 0.38 2.54
N PRO A 42 -11.99 0.40 3.79
CA PRO A 42 -13.39 0.13 4.10
C PRO A 42 -14.21 1.42 4.00
N ILE A 43 -15.18 1.43 3.09
CA ILE A 43 -16.10 2.54 2.86
C ILE A 43 -17.51 2.08 3.22
N ILE A 44 -18.25 2.94 3.91
CA ILE A 44 -19.68 2.74 4.18
C ILE A 44 -20.47 3.84 3.49
N ASP A 45 -21.52 3.44 2.78
CA ASP A 45 -22.48 4.34 2.17
C ASP A 45 -23.82 4.20 2.88
N LYS A 46 -24.25 5.29 3.52
CA LYS A 46 -25.52 5.38 4.22
C LYS A 46 -26.49 6.15 3.33
N GLN A 47 -27.14 5.43 2.41
CA GLN A 47 -28.28 5.97 1.69
C GLN A 47 -29.50 5.86 2.61
N SER A 48 -30.42 6.83 2.55
CA SER A 48 -31.53 7.06 3.52
C SER A 48 -32.20 5.80 4.14
N LEU A 49 -32.31 4.70 3.39
CA LEU A 49 -32.96 3.45 3.82
C LEU A 49 -32.04 2.22 3.81
N PHE A 50 -30.82 2.32 3.28
CA PHE A 50 -29.90 1.18 3.10
C PHE A 50 -28.47 1.58 3.44
N VAL A 51 -27.82 0.77 4.26
CA VAL A 51 -26.40 0.90 4.58
C VAL A 51 -25.65 -0.15 3.75
N THR A 52 -24.78 0.29 2.85
CA THR A 52 -23.96 -0.60 2.02
C THR A 52 -22.49 -0.40 2.34
N GLY A 53 -21.81 -1.47 2.72
CA GLY A 53 -20.36 -1.48 2.90
C GLY A 53 -19.64 -1.90 1.63
N ARG A 54 -18.45 -1.36 1.42
CA ARG A 54 -17.50 -1.81 0.40
C ARG A 54 -16.10 -1.80 0.97
N ILE A 55 -15.43 -2.94 0.94
CA ILE A 55 -14.04 -3.06 1.38
C ILE A 55 -13.18 -3.31 0.17
N THR A 56 -12.26 -2.39 -0.10
CA THR A 56 -11.21 -2.60 -1.09
C THR A 56 -9.97 -3.16 -0.40
N ILE A 57 -9.50 -4.31 -0.88
CA ILE A 57 -8.27 -4.94 -0.43
C ILE A 57 -7.31 -4.98 -1.61
N GLN A 58 -6.05 -4.58 -1.40
CA GLN A 58 -5.03 -4.62 -2.44
C GLN A 58 -3.68 -5.03 -1.86
N ASN A 59 -3.01 -5.98 -2.52
CA ASN A 59 -1.63 -6.31 -2.17
C ASN A 59 -0.70 -5.24 -2.76
N THR A 60 -0.08 -4.44 -1.90
CA THR A 60 0.89 -3.40 -2.25
C THR A 60 2.34 -3.85 -2.08
N GLY A 61 2.55 -5.08 -1.60
CA GLY A 61 3.86 -5.69 -1.45
C GLY A 61 4.41 -6.26 -2.76
N SER A 62 5.69 -6.66 -2.72
CA SER A 62 6.36 -7.30 -3.85
C SER A 62 6.15 -8.82 -3.90
N LYS A 63 5.65 -9.44 -2.82
CA LYS A 63 5.37 -10.88 -2.69
C LYS A 63 3.87 -11.16 -2.59
N GLN A 64 3.49 -12.38 -2.96
CA GLN A 64 2.10 -12.85 -2.84
C GLN A 64 1.71 -13.02 -1.37
N LEU A 65 0.52 -12.54 -1.02
CA LEU A 65 -0.07 -12.77 0.30
C LEU A 65 -0.90 -14.06 0.25
N THR A 66 -0.84 -14.84 1.32
CA THR A 66 -1.56 -16.11 1.46
C THR A 66 -2.43 -16.11 2.72
N ASN A 67 -3.50 -16.91 2.66
CA ASN A 67 -4.37 -17.18 3.81
C ASN A 67 -4.94 -15.92 4.48
N LEU A 68 -5.49 -15.00 3.68
CA LEU A 68 -6.09 -13.78 4.22
C LEU A 68 -7.41 -14.14 4.90
N HIS A 69 -7.54 -13.87 6.19
CA HIS A 69 -8.78 -13.97 6.97
C HIS A 69 -9.35 -12.57 7.16
N VAL A 70 -10.44 -12.28 6.45
CA VAL A 70 -11.18 -11.03 6.55
C VAL A 70 -12.29 -11.21 7.58
N ASN A 71 -12.28 -10.41 8.64
CA ASN A 71 -13.33 -10.37 9.65
C ASN A 71 -14.04 -9.02 9.53
N PHE A 72 -15.33 -9.07 9.21
CA PHE A 72 -16.18 -7.89 9.01
C PHE A 72 -16.76 -7.35 10.33
N GLY A 73 -16.60 -8.06 11.45
CA GLY A 73 -17.31 -7.84 12.70
C GLY A 73 -18.46 -8.83 12.87
N ASP A 74 -19.06 -8.88 14.06
CA ASP A 74 -20.28 -9.66 14.37
C ASP A 74 -20.21 -11.18 14.08
N GLY A 75 -18.99 -11.73 13.96
CA GLY A 75 -18.75 -13.14 13.64
C GLY A 75 -18.71 -13.44 12.14
N ASP A 76 -18.91 -12.45 11.28
CA ASP A 76 -18.83 -12.61 9.84
C ASP A 76 -17.38 -12.61 9.37
N THR A 77 -16.96 -13.72 8.75
CA THR A 77 -15.60 -13.90 8.22
C THR A 77 -15.60 -14.41 6.79
N LEU A 78 -14.57 -14.03 6.03
CA LEU A 78 -14.32 -14.51 4.68
C LEU A 78 -12.83 -14.80 4.49
N ASP A 79 -12.53 -16.00 4.01
CA ASP A 79 -11.16 -16.43 3.74
C ASP A 79 -10.82 -16.30 2.25
N ILE A 80 -9.67 -15.68 1.98
CA ILE A 80 -9.10 -15.55 0.65
C ILE A 80 -7.78 -16.31 0.63
N LYS A 81 -7.71 -17.35 -0.22
CA LYS A 81 -6.55 -18.24 -0.30
C LYS A 81 -5.25 -17.50 -0.60
N SER A 82 -5.28 -16.57 -1.54
CA SER A 82 -4.10 -15.79 -1.91
C SER A 82 -4.44 -14.51 -2.66
N LEU A 83 -3.55 -13.52 -2.60
CA LEU A 83 -3.65 -12.25 -3.31
C LEU A 83 -2.29 -11.90 -3.94
N LYS A 84 -2.23 -11.85 -5.28
CA LYS A 84 -0.98 -11.58 -6.01
C LYS A 84 -0.52 -10.13 -5.83
N PRO A 85 0.79 -9.83 -5.97
CA PRO A 85 1.28 -8.45 -5.97
C PRO A 85 0.49 -7.57 -6.96
N GLY A 86 -0.01 -6.42 -6.49
CA GLY A 86 -0.81 -5.49 -7.28
C GLY A 86 -2.28 -5.89 -7.51
N GLU A 87 -2.69 -7.10 -7.10
CA GLU A 87 -4.08 -7.55 -7.23
C GLU A 87 -4.98 -6.82 -6.25
N LYS A 88 -6.17 -6.44 -6.74
CA LYS A 88 -7.19 -5.71 -5.99
C LYS A 88 -8.49 -6.49 -6.00
N ILE A 89 -9.07 -6.67 -4.83
CA ILE A 89 -10.37 -7.31 -4.63
C ILE A 89 -11.31 -6.33 -3.93
N ILE A 90 -12.56 -6.32 -4.35
CA ILE A 90 -13.62 -5.54 -3.72
C ILE A 90 -14.59 -6.54 -3.08
N LEU A 91 -14.80 -6.40 -1.79
CA LEU A 91 -15.70 -7.22 -1.00
C LEU A 91 -16.87 -6.38 -0.50
N SER A 92 -18.02 -7.03 -0.38
CA SER A 92 -19.19 -6.48 0.29
C SER A 92 -19.40 -7.24 1.60
N PRO A 93 -19.46 -6.56 2.75
CA PRO A 93 -19.84 -7.21 4.00
C PRO A 93 -21.30 -7.67 3.95
N PRO A 94 -21.69 -8.64 4.79
CA PRO A 94 -23.07 -9.06 4.93
C PRO A 94 -24.01 -7.92 5.34
N SER A 95 -25.28 -8.02 4.94
CA SER A 95 -26.29 -6.96 5.15
C SER A 95 -26.65 -6.73 6.62
N ASP A 96 -26.43 -7.72 7.48
CA ASP A 96 -26.77 -7.70 8.92
C ASP A 96 -25.54 -7.39 9.80
N ASN A 97 -24.50 -6.80 9.19
CA ASN A 97 -23.26 -6.47 9.88
C ASN A 97 -23.26 -5.00 10.36
N SER A 98 -22.74 -4.77 11.57
CA SER A 98 -22.63 -3.43 12.16
C SER A 98 -21.67 -2.50 11.41
N MET A 99 -20.79 -3.04 10.56
CA MET A 99 -19.84 -2.32 9.71
C MET A 99 -19.04 -1.25 10.47
N GLN A 100 -18.61 -1.56 11.70
CA GLN A 100 -17.81 -0.63 12.52
C GLN A 100 -16.34 -0.68 12.14
N PHE A 101 -15.78 -1.89 11.99
CA PHE A 101 -14.39 -2.12 11.65
C PHE A 101 -14.26 -3.37 10.78
N VAL A 102 -13.22 -3.39 9.95
CA VAL A 102 -12.76 -4.59 9.28
C VAL A 102 -11.38 -4.94 9.82
N MET A 103 -11.17 -6.21 10.11
CA MET A 103 -9.91 -6.75 10.58
C MET A 103 -9.44 -7.83 9.62
N ILE A 104 -8.25 -7.67 9.08
CA ILE A 104 -7.66 -8.62 8.13
C ILE A 104 -6.36 -9.14 8.70
N ASN A 105 -6.29 -10.45 8.81
CA ASN A 105 -5.08 -11.19 9.13
C ASN A 105 -4.60 -11.90 7.88
N ALA A 106 -3.30 -12.03 7.68
CA ALA A 106 -2.73 -12.92 6.68
C ALA A 106 -1.42 -13.51 7.20
N ASP A 107 -0.87 -14.48 6.48
CA ASP A 107 0.46 -15.01 6.79
C ASP A 107 1.52 -13.90 6.74
N ASN A 108 2.69 -14.15 7.33
CA ASN A 108 3.80 -13.20 7.45
C ASN A 108 3.48 -11.99 8.34
N ASP A 109 2.75 -12.24 9.43
CA ASP A 109 2.42 -11.25 10.48
C ASP A 109 1.69 -10.00 9.98
N ILE A 110 0.95 -10.13 8.87
CA ILE A 110 0.13 -9.04 8.34
C ILE A 110 -1.15 -8.95 9.15
N PHE A 111 -1.28 -7.84 9.87
CA PHE A 111 -2.49 -7.47 10.59
C PHE A 111 -2.91 -6.05 10.24
N VAL A 112 -4.12 -5.90 9.71
CA VAL A 112 -4.69 -4.59 9.38
C VAL A 112 -6.07 -4.48 9.99
N SER A 113 -6.26 -3.48 10.85
CA SER A 113 -7.57 -3.11 11.40
C SER A 113 -7.90 -1.68 10.96
N LYS A 114 -9.07 -1.51 10.35
CA LYS A 114 -9.55 -0.21 9.85
C LYS A 114 -11.03 -0.04 10.16
N ALA A 115 -11.39 1.13 10.69
CA ALA A 115 -12.78 1.53 10.84
C ALA A 115 -13.38 1.93 9.49
N TYR A 116 -14.66 1.62 9.27
CA TYR A 116 -15.36 2.07 8.07
C TYR A 116 -15.48 3.59 8.07
N ARG A 117 -15.31 4.19 6.90
CA ARG A 117 -15.44 5.64 6.70
C ARG A 117 -16.51 5.97 5.67
N GLU A 118 -17.22 7.06 5.90
CA GLU A 118 -18.17 7.59 4.93
C GLU A 118 -17.43 8.35 3.83
N LEU A 119 -17.95 8.29 2.61
CA LEU A 119 -17.45 9.16 1.55
C LEU A 119 -17.85 10.61 1.85
N PRO A 120 -16.94 11.58 1.64
CA PRO A 120 -17.30 12.98 1.73
C PRO A 120 -18.47 13.25 0.78
N LYS A 121 -19.56 13.83 1.32
CA LYS A 121 -20.66 14.28 0.48
C LYS A 121 -20.12 15.32 -0.49
N MET A 122 -20.32 15.11 -1.79
CA MET A 122 -19.96 16.13 -2.78
C MET A 122 -20.80 17.38 -2.49
N VAL A 123 -20.13 18.46 -2.07
CA VAL A 123 -20.76 19.78 -1.92
C VAL A 123 -20.82 20.41 -3.32
N GLY A 124 -21.99 20.44 -3.96
CA GLY A 124 -22.05 20.97 -5.32
C GLY A 124 -23.30 20.73 -6.15
N MET A 125 -24.47 20.50 -5.57
CA MET A 125 -25.74 20.71 -6.28
C MET A 125 -26.57 21.75 -5.52
N MET A 126 -26.12 23.00 -5.60
CA MET A 126 -26.98 24.16 -5.36
C MET A 126 -27.52 24.59 -6.72
N GLY A 127 -28.85 24.57 -6.87
CA GLY A 127 -29.52 25.10 -8.07
C GLY A 127 -30.61 24.20 -8.61
N SER A 128 -31.68 24.01 -7.85
CA SER A 128 -33.04 23.98 -8.41
C SER A 128 -33.80 25.17 -7.87
#